data_AF-A0A961G2V4-F1
#
_entry.id   AF-A0A961G2V4-F1
#
_cell.length_a   1.000
_cell.length_b   1.000
_cell.length_c   1.000
_cell.angle_alpha   90.00
_cell.angle_beta   90.00
_cell.angle_gamma   90.00
#
_symmetry.space_group_name_H-M   'P 1'
#
loop_
_entity.id
_entity.type
_entity.pdbx_description
1 polymer ?
#
loop_
_entity_poly.entity_id
_entity_poly.type
_entity_poly.pdbx_seq_one_letter_code
_entity_poly.pdbx_strand_id
1 'polypeptide(L)' 'KDKPARPPTSPAPQSLKESDLPYGTAVPGRPGFVNSPFAAKHQLVDVTGLPAGMEVKCPYSGKLFRIPPQ' A
#
# COMPACT_ATOMS: atom_id res chain seq x y z
N LYS A 1 -10.03 -27.70 16.10
CA LYS A 1 -11.23 -26.85 15.90
C LYS A 1 -10.73 -25.56 15.26
N ASP A 2 -10.92 -25.47 13.94
CA ASP A 2 -10.75 -24.34 13.03
C ASP A 2 -9.71 -23.24 13.39
N LYS A 3 -8.53 -23.30 12.76
CA LYS A 3 -7.75 -22.08 12.47
C LYS A 3 -8.34 -21.55 11.16
N PRO A 4 -8.93 -20.34 11.10
CA PRO A 4 -9.34 -19.79 9.83
C PRO A 4 -8.11 -19.67 8.95
N ALA A 5 -8.14 -20.40 7.83
CA ALA A 5 -7.12 -20.40 6.82
C ALA A 5 -6.91 -18.97 6.31
N ARG A 6 -5.80 -18.36 6.71
CA ARG A 6 -5.23 -17.21 6.02
C ARG A 6 -4.81 -17.73 4.63
N PRO A 7 -5.32 -17.18 3.51
CA PRO A 7 -4.95 -17.69 2.20
C PRO A 7 -3.42 -17.64 2.01
N PRO A 8 -2.83 -18.64 1.34
CA PRO A 8 -1.38 -18.80 1.26
C PRO A 8 -0.76 -17.93 0.16
N THR A 9 0.52 -17.60 0.37
CA THR A 9 1.56 -17.35 -0.64
C THR A 9 1.43 -16.16 -1.60
N SER A 10 2.30 -15.17 -1.38
CA SER A 10 3.26 -14.78 -2.43
C SER A 10 4.53 -14.18 -1.79
N PRO A 11 5.65 -14.93 -1.73
CA PRO A 11 6.97 -14.31 -1.70
C PRO A 11 7.22 -13.78 -3.11
N ALA A 12 6.85 -12.53 -3.38
CA ALA A 12 7.25 -11.87 -4.63
C ALA A 12 8.72 -11.42 -4.48
N PRO A 13 9.63 -11.93 -5.32
CA PRO A 13 11.04 -11.58 -5.25
C PRO A 13 11.25 -10.21 -5.89
N GLN A 14 11.48 -9.15 -5.10
CA GLN A 14 12.06 -7.92 -5.65
C GLN A 14 12.73 -7.00 -4.62
N SER A 15 13.35 -7.62 -3.62
CA SER A 15 14.09 -6.99 -2.53
C SER A 15 15.39 -6.33 -3.02
N LEU A 16 15.32 -5.31 -3.89
CA LEU A 16 16.47 -4.49 -4.28
C LEU A 16 16.15 -3.01 -4.59
N LYS A 17 14.88 -2.58 -4.66
CA LYS A 17 14.49 -1.14 -4.78
C LYS A 17 13.43 -0.72 -3.77
N GLU A 18 13.25 -1.55 -2.75
CA GLU A 18 12.13 -1.50 -1.81
C GLU A 18 12.35 -0.58 -0.61
N SER A 19 13.61 -0.25 -0.33
CA SER A 19 14.01 0.40 0.92
C SER A 19 13.94 1.93 0.91
N ASP A 20 13.70 2.56 -0.24
CA ASP A 20 13.73 4.04 -0.35
C ASP A 20 12.34 4.68 -0.47
N LEU A 21 11.32 3.91 -0.87
CA LEU A 21 9.98 4.44 -1.07
C LEU A 21 9.19 4.46 0.25
N PRO A 22 8.73 5.63 0.72
CA PRO A 22 7.93 5.72 1.92
C PRO A 22 6.56 5.05 1.72
N TYR A 23 6.04 4.52 2.82
CA TYR A 23 4.69 3.98 2.88
C TYR A 23 3.67 5.09 2.96
N GLY A 24 2.54 4.89 2.30
CA GLY A 24 1.34 5.71 2.50
C GLY A 24 0.72 5.45 3.86
N THR A 25 -0.27 6.26 4.20
CA THR A 25 -1.03 6.16 5.45
C THR A 25 -2.39 5.57 5.15
N ALA A 26 -2.75 4.44 5.75
CA ALA A 26 -4.07 3.86 5.56
C ALA A 26 -5.16 4.80 6.10
N VAL A 27 -6.26 4.92 5.37
CA VAL A 27 -7.35 5.82 5.76
C VAL A 27 -8.31 5.06 6.68
N PRO A 28 -8.43 5.46 7.96
CA PRO A 28 -9.35 4.79 8.88
C PRO A 28 -10.79 4.90 8.37
N GLY A 29 -11.46 3.76 8.23
CA GLY A 29 -12.85 3.68 7.74
C GLY A 29 -13.01 3.56 6.21
N ARG A 30 -11.93 3.58 5.42
CA ARG A 30 -11.97 3.32 3.97
C ARG A 30 -10.91 2.30 3.54
N PRO A 31 -11.22 0.99 3.58
CA PRO A 31 -10.32 -0.02 3.06
C PRO A 31 -10.07 0.23 1.57
N GLY A 32 -8.83 0.03 1.14
CA GLY A 32 -8.42 0.33 -0.25
C GLY A 32 -8.14 1.81 -0.51
N PHE A 33 -8.23 2.70 0.49
CA PHE A 33 -7.79 4.09 0.35
C PHE A 33 -6.60 4.39 1.26
N VAL A 34 -5.58 5.00 0.67
CA VAL A 34 -4.34 5.36 1.36
C VAL A 34 -3.97 6.80 1.03
N ASN A 35 -3.39 7.51 1.99
CA ASN A 35 -2.81 8.83 1.78
C ASN A 35 -1.37 8.65 1.33
N SER A 36 -0.99 9.24 0.20
CA SER A 36 0.41 9.19 -0.23
C SER A 36 1.25 10.13 0.65
N PRO A 37 2.43 9.70 1.14
CA PRO A 37 3.28 10.53 2.01
C PRO A 37 3.90 11.71 1.27
N PHE A 38 3.87 11.67 -0.07
CA PHE A 38 4.37 12.73 -0.94
C PHE A 38 3.30 13.70 -1.41
N ALA A 39 2.03 13.35 -1.21
CA ALA A 39 0.92 14.19 -1.60
C ALA A 39 0.50 15.08 -0.42
N ALA A 40 -0.05 16.26 -0.72
CA ALA A 40 -0.56 17.16 0.31
C ALA A 40 -1.67 16.49 1.13
N LYS A 41 -1.77 16.87 2.42
CA LYS A 41 -2.78 16.36 3.36
C LYS A 41 -4.16 16.39 2.66
N HIS A 42 -4.76 15.20 2.47
CA HIS A 42 -6.08 14.90 1.87
C HIS A 42 -6.07 14.21 0.49
N GLN A 43 -4.91 13.84 -0.04
CA GLN A 43 -4.88 13.10 -1.32
C GLN A 43 -5.04 11.60 -1.11
N LEU A 44 -6.26 11.12 -1.41
CA LEU A 44 -6.66 9.72 -1.33
C LEU A 44 -6.27 9.01 -2.62
N VAL A 45 -5.43 7.99 -2.49
CA VAL A 45 -5.08 7.08 -3.59
C VAL A 45 -5.86 5.80 -3.39
N ASP A 46 -6.61 5.43 -4.43
CA ASP A 46 -7.26 4.13 -4.47
C ASP A 46 -6.22 3.05 -4.75
N VAL A 47 -6.18 2.08 -3.85
CA VAL A 47 -5.34 0.88 -3.88
C VAL A 47 -6.20 -0.35 -3.60
N THR A 48 -7.50 -0.25 -3.91
CA THR A 48 -8.47 -1.30 -3.66
C THR A 48 -8.06 -2.56 -4.44
N GLY A 49 -7.89 -3.67 -3.72
CA GLY A 49 -7.44 -4.94 -4.30
C GLY A 49 -5.92 -5.08 -4.46
N LEU A 50 -5.13 -4.06 -4.11
CA LEU A 50 -3.67 -4.16 -4.09
C LEU A 50 -3.18 -4.60 -2.69
N PRO A 51 -2.17 -5.50 -2.62
CA PRO A 51 -1.62 -5.98 -1.37
C PRO A 51 -0.75 -4.93 -0.66
N ALA A 52 -0.64 -5.01 0.67
CA ALA A 52 0.31 -4.19 1.42
C ALA A 52 1.75 -4.41 0.92
N GLY A 53 2.54 -3.34 0.84
CA GLY A 53 3.91 -3.35 0.34
C GLY A 53 4.07 -3.19 -1.18
N MET A 54 2.98 -3.23 -1.95
CA MET A 54 3.02 -2.91 -3.38
C MET A 54 3.36 -1.44 -3.62
N GLU A 55 4.11 -1.17 -4.69
CA GLU A 55 4.43 0.17 -5.14
C GLU A 55 3.33 0.72 -6.04
N VAL A 56 2.80 1.88 -5.66
CA VAL A 56 1.73 2.56 -6.38
C VAL A 56 2.19 3.96 -6.71
N LYS A 57 1.92 4.40 -7.93
CA LYS A 57 2.16 5.78 -8.34
C LYS A 57 1.02 6.66 -7.84
N CYS A 58 1.35 7.69 -7.07
CA CYS A 58 0.38 8.70 -6.69
C CYS A 58 -0.06 9.51 -7.92
N PRO A 59 -1.37 9.59 -8.25
CA PRO A 59 -1.86 10.36 -9.40
C PRO A 59 -1.70 11.88 -9.21
N TYR A 60 -1.63 12.35 -7.96
CA TYR A 60 -1.50 13.78 -7.65
C TYR A 60 -0.05 14.26 -7.62
N SER A 61 0.84 13.45 -7.01
CA SER A 61 2.23 13.83 -6.84
C SER A 61 3.16 13.27 -7.93
N GLY A 62 2.69 12.31 -8.73
CA GLY A 62 3.51 11.61 -9.72
C GLY A 62 4.61 10.72 -9.14
N LYS A 63 4.73 10.65 -7.82
CA LYS A 63 5.75 9.87 -7.09
C LYS A 63 5.20 8.49 -6.72
N LEU A 64 6.07 7.49 -6.78
CA LEU A 64 5.77 6.16 -6.27
C LEU A 64 5.75 6.19 -4.74
N PHE A 65 4.93 5.37 -4.13
CA PHE A 65 4.91 5.13 -2.68
C PHE A 65 4.41 3.71 -2.44
N ARG A 66 4.59 3.21 -1.22
CA ARG A 66 4.17 1.84 -0.86
C ARG A 66 2.82 1.82 -0.18
N ILE A 67 2.04 0.77 -0.44
CA ILE A 67 0.82 0.52 0.31
C ILE A 67 1.18 0.18 1.75
N PRO A 68 0.66 0.90 2.76
CA PRO A 68 0.88 0.56 4.15
C PRO A 68 0.41 -0.86 4.47
N PRO A 69 1.10 -1.55 5.40
CA PRO A 69 0.51 -2.69 6.06
C PRO A 69 -0.77 -2.25 6.79
N GLN A 70 -1.89 -2.92 6.48
CA GLN A 70 -3.20 -2.71 7.11
C GLN A 70 -3.28 -3.44 8.44
#